data_AF-A0AAE9Z9K5-F1
#
_entry.id   AF-A0AAE9Z9K5-F1
#
_cell.length_a   1.000
_cell.length_b   1.000
_cell.length_c   1.000
_cell.angle_alpha   90.00
_cell.angle_beta   90.00
_cell.angle_gamma   90.00
#
_symmetry.space_group_name_H-M   'P 1'
#
loop_
_entity.id
_entity.type
_entity.pdbx_description
1 polymer ?
#
loop_
_entity_poly.entity_id
_entity_poly.type
_entity_poly.pdbx_seq_one_letter_code
_entity_poly.pdbx_strand_id
1 'polypeptide(L)'
;MKRKYLNPALILLILFVTSLAGKAYAGLIVGEHYTDASGTAWEYVGSYDLAQGPGWQDVNREAELKPYNGLEAAELLFGVLDAGNEYAISSNVFRESETYEVNHLAWYDGVISYIHEKSESLAADKHNDGLYNVEGDFSAYISDRGVVGEHINHVFKTVDLPEPSTLMIFILALAGLAARRFKLS
;
A
#
# COMPACT_ATOMS: atom_id res chain seq x y z
N MET A 1 -15.20 -13.43 49.43
CA MET A 1 -14.39 -12.19 49.40
C MET A 1 -15.30 -10.96 49.34
N LYS A 2 -14.93 -9.84 49.99
CA LYS A 2 -15.80 -8.64 50.08
C LYS A 2 -15.82 -7.85 48.75
N ARG A 3 -17.02 -7.44 48.29
CA ARG A 3 -17.25 -6.68 47.03
C ARG A 3 -16.41 -5.38 46.86
N LYS A 4 -15.86 -4.82 47.95
CA LYS A 4 -15.16 -3.51 47.98
C LYS A 4 -13.96 -3.39 47.03
N TYR A 5 -13.36 -4.49 46.58
CA TYR A 5 -12.19 -4.47 45.68
C TYR A 5 -12.49 -4.82 44.22
N LEU A 6 -13.74 -5.18 43.88
CA LEU A 6 -14.08 -5.59 42.51
C LEU A 6 -14.13 -4.39 41.55
N ASN A 7 -14.73 -3.28 41.99
CA ASN A 7 -14.84 -2.04 41.21
C ASN A 7 -13.48 -1.40 40.87
N PRO A 8 -12.54 -1.16 41.82
CA PRO A 8 -11.25 -0.55 41.48
C PRO A 8 -10.41 -1.45 40.57
N ALA A 9 -10.46 -2.77 40.73
CA ALA A 9 -9.75 -3.70 39.85
C ALA A 9 -10.30 -3.70 38.41
N LEU A 10 -11.62 -3.59 38.24
CA LEU A 10 -12.26 -3.48 36.93
C LEU A 10 -11.94 -2.14 36.25
N ILE A 11 -11.94 -1.04 37.01
CA ILE A 11 -11.57 0.29 36.50
C ILE A 11 -10.09 0.32 36.07
N LEU A 12 -9.20 -0.28 36.86
CA LEU A 12 -7.79 -0.38 36.51
C LEU A 12 -7.56 -1.24 35.25
N LEU A 13 -8.33 -2.32 35.08
CA LEU A 13 -8.30 -3.17 33.88
C LEU A 13 -8.79 -2.40 32.64
N ILE A 14 -9.90 -1.65 32.75
CA ILE A 14 -10.42 -0.83 31.67
C ILE A 14 -9.40 0.24 31.27
N LEU A 15 -8.83 0.97 32.24
CA LEU A 15 -7.78 1.96 32.00
C LEU A 15 -6.57 1.33 31.30
N PHE A 16 -6.11 0.16 31.76
CA PHE A 16 -5.00 -0.57 31.15
C PHE A 16 -5.31 -0.96 29.69
N VAL A 17 -6.47 -1.55 29.42
CA VAL A 17 -6.91 -1.89 28.05
C VAL A 17 -7.02 -0.64 27.16
N THR A 18 -7.56 0.47 27.66
CA THR A 18 -7.62 1.73 26.89
C THR A 18 -6.24 2.36 26.66
N SER A 19 -5.27 2.17 27.56
CA SER A 19 -3.89 2.60 27.34
C SER A 19 -3.12 1.74 26.33
N LEU A 20 -3.46 0.45 26.19
CA LEU A 20 -2.91 -0.42 25.15
C LEU A 20 -3.60 -0.23 23.78
N ALA A 21 -4.81 0.32 23.75
CA ALA A 21 -5.50 0.69 22.51
C ALA A 21 -4.91 1.94 21.82
N GLY A 22 -4.00 2.66 22.50
CA GLY A 22 -3.24 3.75 21.90
C GLY A 22 -2.13 3.24 20.99
N LYS A 23 -2.40 3.17 19.67
CA LYS A 23 -1.43 2.90 18.59
C LYS A 23 -0.37 1.86 18.95
N ALA A 24 -0.77 0.58 19.00
CA ALA A 24 0.16 -0.53 19.10
C ALA A 24 0.97 -0.70 17.80
N TYR A 25 1.95 0.17 17.56
CA TYR A 25 3.10 -0.11 16.69
C TYR A 25 3.95 -1.19 17.36
N ALA A 26 3.43 -2.43 17.38
CA ALA A 26 4.10 -3.60 17.90
C ALA A 26 5.20 -4.02 16.92
N GLY A 27 6.30 -3.26 16.91
CA GLY A 27 7.44 -3.48 16.03
C GLY A 27 8.09 -4.84 16.27
N LEU A 28 7.75 -5.81 15.43
CA LEU A 28 8.63 -6.92 15.09
C LEU A 28 9.24 -6.61 13.72
N ILE A 29 10.32 -5.83 13.73
CA ILE A 29 11.00 -5.41 12.50
C ILE A 29 11.74 -6.61 11.90
N VAL A 30 11.11 -7.28 10.96
CA VAL A 30 11.72 -8.21 10.01
C VAL A 30 11.12 -7.88 8.64
N GLY A 31 11.90 -7.25 7.78
CA GLY A 31 11.41 -6.65 6.52
C GLY A 31 10.94 -5.21 6.69
N GLU A 32 11.32 -4.35 5.74
CA GLU A 32 10.85 -2.96 5.66
C GLU A 32 9.41 -2.94 5.14
N HIS A 33 8.47 -3.00 6.08
CA HIS A 33 7.05 -2.87 5.81
C HIS A 33 6.68 -1.39 5.81
N TYR A 34 6.16 -0.93 4.69
CA TYR A 34 5.67 0.42 4.48
C TYR A 34 4.18 0.48 4.81
N THR A 35 3.66 1.67 5.12
CA THR A 35 2.23 1.87 5.35
C THR A 35 1.69 2.97 4.47
N ASP A 36 0.41 2.89 4.11
CA ASP A 36 -0.34 4.00 3.51
C ASP A 36 -1.07 4.83 4.58
N ALA A 37 -1.78 5.88 4.14
CA ALA A 37 -2.62 6.74 4.98
C ALA A 37 -3.77 6.00 5.71
N SER A 38 -4.19 4.82 5.23
CA SER A 38 -5.22 3.97 5.85
C SER A 38 -4.64 3.03 6.92
N GLY A 39 -3.32 2.83 6.92
CA GLY A 39 -2.60 1.90 7.79
C GLY A 39 -2.48 0.49 7.23
N THR A 40 -2.76 0.26 5.95
CA THR A 40 -2.48 -1.03 5.29
C THR A 40 -0.97 -1.19 5.14
N ALA A 41 -0.49 -2.43 5.27
CA ALA A 41 0.94 -2.76 5.21
C ALA A 41 1.36 -3.28 3.84
N TRP A 42 2.50 -2.79 3.37
CA TRP A 42 2.97 -2.93 2.01
C TRP A 42 4.46 -3.37 2.00
N GLU A 43 4.80 -4.39 1.22
CA GLU A 43 6.19 -4.84 1.00
C GLU A 43 6.71 -4.23 -0.30
N TYR A 44 7.87 -3.60 -0.25
CA TYR A 44 8.52 -3.04 -1.44
C TYR A 44 9.01 -4.16 -2.37
N VAL A 45 8.59 -4.10 -3.64
CA VAL A 45 8.93 -5.10 -4.68
C VAL A 45 10.05 -4.61 -5.59
N GLY A 46 10.06 -3.30 -5.89
CA GLY A 46 11.02 -2.70 -6.80
C GLY A 46 10.52 -1.35 -7.31
N SER A 47 11.10 -0.87 -8.40
CA SER A 47 10.69 0.38 -9.02
C SER A 47 10.91 0.34 -10.53
N TYR A 48 10.09 1.08 -11.26
CA TYR A 48 10.27 1.31 -12.69
C TYR A 48 10.27 2.81 -12.98
N ASP A 49 10.96 3.18 -14.05
CA ASP A 49 10.98 4.55 -14.55
C ASP A 49 9.95 4.69 -15.66
N LEU A 50 9.16 5.76 -15.61
CA LEU A 50 8.24 6.10 -16.69
C LEU A 50 8.93 6.12 -18.06
N ALA A 51 10.13 6.70 -18.13
CA ALA A 51 10.85 6.92 -19.38
C ALA A 51 11.50 5.65 -19.97
N GLN A 52 11.46 4.53 -19.22
CA GLN A 52 11.96 3.22 -19.67
C GLN A 52 10.91 2.39 -20.43
N GLY A 53 9.70 2.93 -20.64
CA GLY A 53 8.66 2.28 -21.45
C GLY A 53 8.95 2.29 -22.96
N PRO A 54 8.06 1.68 -23.77
CA PRO A 54 8.12 1.75 -25.23
C PRO A 54 8.10 3.20 -25.74
N GLY A 55 8.72 3.47 -26.89
CA GLY A 55 8.72 4.81 -27.48
C GLY A 55 7.33 5.17 -28.02
N TRP A 56 6.86 6.41 -27.77
CA TRP A 56 5.50 6.82 -28.17
C TRP A 56 5.19 6.64 -29.67
N GLN A 57 6.22 6.68 -30.52
CA GLN A 57 6.09 6.45 -31.96
C GLN A 57 5.77 5.00 -32.32
N ASP A 58 6.19 4.06 -31.47
CA ASP A 58 5.94 2.63 -31.63
C ASP A 58 4.55 2.31 -31.06
N VAL A 59 4.24 2.86 -29.88
CA VAL A 59 2.91 2.81 -29.22
C VAL A 59 1.78 3.27 -30.16
N ASN A 60 2.02 4.33 -30.94
CA ASN A 60 1.03 4.84 -31.91
C ASN A 60 1.00 4.15 -33.28
N ARG A 61 1.81 3.11 -33.48
CA ARG A 61 1.82 2.29 -34.71
C ARG A 61 1.40 0.85 -34.48
N GLU A 62 1.52 0.35 -33.26
CA GLU A 62 1.29 -1.05 -32.91
C GLU A 62 0.21 -1.16 -31.83
N ALA A 63 -0.96 -1.71 -32.18
CA ALA A 63 -2.09 -1.89 -31.27
C ALA A 63 -1.85 -2.89 -30.12
N GLU A 64 -0.66 -3.51 -30.05
CA GLU A 64 -0.20 -4.34 -28.93
C GLU A 64 0.43 -3.50 -27.80
N LEU A 65 0.79 -2.25 -28.10
CA LEU A 65 1.37 -1.31 -27.16
C LEU A 65 0.29 -0.33 -26.68
N LYS A 66 -0.55 -0.77 -25.74
CA LYS A 66 -1.55 0.08 -25.10
C LYS A 66 -0.94 1.09 -24.12
N PRO A 67 -1.62 2.19 -23.78
CA PRO A 67 -1.27 2.96 -22.58
C PRO A 67 -1.53 2.12 -21.31
N TYR A 68 -0.66 2.26 -20.31
CA TYR A 68 -0.73 1.52 -19.05
C TYR A 68 -0.99 2.45 -17.87
N ASN A 69 -1.90 2.09 -16.97
CA ASN A 69 -1.94 2.71 -15.64
C ASN A 69 -0.79 2.21 -14.74
N GLY A 70 -0.63 2.82 -13.56
CA GLY A 70 0.47 2.48 -12.65
C GLY A 70 0.44 1.01 -12.21
N LEU A 71 -0.75 0.47 -11.91
CA LEU A 71 -0.92 -0.92 -11.52
C LEU A 71 -0.69 -1.88 -12.70
N GLU A 72 -1.21 -1.58 -13.89
CA GLU A 72 -1.00 -2.38 -15.10
C GLU A 72 0.48 -2.41 -15.52
N ALA A 73 1.20 -1.29 -15.36
CA ALA A 73 2.64 -1.23 -15.58
C ALA A 73 3.42 -2.07 -14.55
N ALA A 74 2.98 -2.10 -13.29
CA ALA A 74 3.55 -2.99 -12.29
C ALA A 74 3.30 -4.47 -12.60
N GLU A 75 2.07 -4.87 -12.98
CA GLU A 75 1.77 -6.24 -13.41
C GLU A 75 2.59 -6.68 -14.64
N LEU A 76 2.79 -5.77 -15.60
CA LEU A 76 3.61 -6.02 -16.79
C LEU A 76 5.09 -6.30 -16.45
N LEU A 77 5.65 -5.58 -15.47
CA LEU A 77 7.08 -5.59 -15.17
C LEU A 77 7.47 -6.56 -14.04
N PHE A 78 6.58 -6.77 -13.07
CA PHE A 78 6.83 -7.61 -11.88
C PHE A 78 6.01 -8.91 -11.88
N GLY A 79 5.06 -9.06 -12.82
CA GLY A 79 4.20 -10.23 -12.98
C GLY A 79 2.83 -10.07 -12.32
N VAL A 80 1.91 -11.00 -12.63
CA VAL A 80 0.59 -11.04 -11.99
C VAL A 80 0.72 -11.65 -10.59
N LEU A 81 0.09 -11.03 -9.60
CA LEU A 81 0.07 -11.50 -8.22
C LEU A 81 -0.92 -12.66 -8.00
N ASP A 82 -0.68 -13.46 -6.95
CA ASP A 82 -1.63 -14.47 -6.49
C ASP A 82 -2.95 -13.84 -6.01
N ALA A 83 -4.07 -14.50 -6.27
CA ALA A 83 -5.41 -13.99 -5.97
C ALA A 83 -5.58 -13.57 -4.49
N GLY A 84 -6.01 -12.32 -4.28
CA GLY A 84 -6.13 -11.70 -2.96
C GLY A 84 -4.96 -10.79 -2.59
N ASN A 85 -3.88 -10.79 -3.38
CA ASN A 85 -2.84 -9.77 -3.29
C ASN A 85 -3.06 -8.66 -4.34
N GLU A 86 -2.66 -7.45 -3.98
CA GLU A 86 -2.77 -6.26 -4.83
C GLU A 86 -1.43 -5.52 -4.87
N TYR A 87 -1.16 -4.81 -5.97
CA TYR A 87 -0.07 -3.84 -6.03
C TYR A 87 -0.55 -2.47 -5.52
N ALA A 88 0.39 -1.68 -5.01
CA ALA A 88 0.27 -0.25 -4.83
C ALA A 88 1.52 0.45 -5.38
N ILE A 89 1.35 1.67 -5.87
CA ILE A 89 2.39 2.50 -6.45
C ILE A 89 2.62 3.72 -5.57
N SER A 90 3.87 4.17 -5.53
CA SER A 90 4.23 5.43 -4.92
C SER A 90 5.20 6.21 -5.79
N SER A 91 4.81 7.43 -6.14
CA SER A 91 5.63 8.47 -6.75
C SER A 91 6.50 9.22 -5.73
N ASN A 92 6.32 8.99 -4.42
CA ASN A 92 7.12 9.61 -3.37
C ASN A 92 8.59 9.20 -3.45
N VAL A 93 9.50 10.17 -3.37
CA VAL A 93 10.94 9.94 -3.26
C VAL A 93 11.31 9.53 -1.83
N PHE A 94 12.09 8.46 -1.68
CA PHE A 94 12.64 8.05 -0.38
C PHE A 94 13.55 9.14 0.23
N ARG A 95 13.29 9.47 1.50
CA ARG A 95 14.04 10.48 2.27
C ARG A 95 14.41 9.94 3.64
N GLU A 96 15.70 9.94 3.97
CA GLU A 96 16.24 9.37 5.23
C GLU A 96 15.63 9.96 6.51
N SER A 97 15.10 11.19 6.45
CA SER A 97 14.56 11.93 7.60
C SER A 97 13.03 11.86 7.74
N GLU A 98 12.33 11.18 6.84
CA GLU A 98 10.85 11.16 6.78
C GLU A 98 10.35 9.72 6.88
N THR A 99 9.19 9.52 7.52
CA THR A 99 8.50 8.22 7.44
C THR A 99 7.92 8.09 6.05
N TYR A 100 8.35 7.08 5.29
CA TYR A 100 7.84 6.84 3.95
C TYR A 100 6.43 6.29 4.00
N GLU A 101 5.51 6.96 3.32
CA GLU A 101 4.10 6.56 3.19
C GLU A 101 3.83 6.24 1.71
N VAL A 102 3.15 5.11 1.45
CA VAL A 102 2.68 4.74 0.11
C VAL A 102 1.51 5.66 -0.24
N ASN A 103 1.64 6.46 -1.30
CA ASN A 103 0.69 7.54 -1.62
C ASN A 103 -0.42 7.16 -2.61
N HIS A 104 -0.36 5.96 -3.21
CA HIS A 104 -1.28 5.48 -4.26
C HIS A 104 -1.32 6.35 -5.52
N LEU A 105 -0.19 7.00 -5.81
CA LEU A 105 0.04 7.84 -6.98
C LEU A 105 1.20 7.27 -7.82
N ALA A 106 1.11 7.50 -9.12
CA ALA A 106 2.15 7.19 -10.09
C ALA A 106 2.42 8.42 -10.96
N TRP A 107 3.62 8.48 -11.52
CA TRP A 107 3.99 9.37 -12.61
C TRP A 107 3.42 8.84 -13.93
N TYR A 108 2.86 9.76 -14.71
CA TYR A 108 2.25 9.54 -16.02
C TYR A 108 2.71 10.60 -17.01
N ASP A 109 2.84 10.21 -18.27
CA ASP A 109 2.97 11.10 -19.40
C ASP A 109 1.64 11.03 -20.17
N GLY A 110 1.08 12.18 -20.55
CA GLY A 110 -0.24 12.27 -21.18
C GLY A 110 -0.23 12.94 -22.54
N VAL A 111 -0.94 12.37 -23.52
CA VAL A 111 -0.92 12.82 -24.93
C VAL A 111 -1.24 14.31 -25.01
N ILE A 112 -0.35 15.08 -25.66
CA ILE A 112 -0.42 16.56 -25.78
C ILE A 112 -0.29 17.31 -24.42
N SER A 113 -0.30 16.60 -23.28
CA SER A 113 -0.65 17.14 -21.95
C SER A 113 0.47 17.13 -20.88
N TYR A 114 1.73 16.82 -21.22
CA TYR A 114 2.92 16.79 -20.31
C TYR A 114 2.88 15.72 -19.18
N ILE A 115 3.86 15.74 -18.24
CA ILE A 115 4.04 14.75 -17.16
C ILE A 115 3.27 15.14 -15.88
N HIS A 116 2.54 14.19 -15.29
CA HIS A 116 1.70 14.38 -14.11
C HIS A 116 1.89 13.27 -13.08
N GLU A 117 1.73 13.63 -11.83
CA GLU A 117 1.39 12.69 -10.76
C GLU A 117 -0.14 12.48 -10.75
N LYS A 118 -0.61 11.23 -10.82
CA LYS A 118 -2.05 10.87 -10.78
C LYS A 118 -2.24 9.54 -10.05
N SER A 119 -3.48 9.16 -9.75
CA SER A 119 -3.79 7.88 -9.12
C SER A 119 -3.20 6.70 -9.90
N GLU A 120 -2.66 5.72 -9.17
CA GLU A 120 -2.14 4.45 -9.71
C GLU A 120 -3.15 3.67 -10.57
N SER A 121 -4.45 3.82 -10.30
CA SER A 121 -5.57 3.12 -10.97
C SER A 121 -6.33 4.01 -11.96
N LEU A 122 -5.66 5.02 -12.52
CA LEU A 122 -6.22 5.90 -13.55
C LEU A 122 -6.77 5.08 -14.74
N ALA A 123 -7.88 5.55 -15.32
CA ALA A 123 -8.29 5.13 -16.66
C ALA A 123 -7.29 5.71 -17.68
N ALA A 124 -6.23 4.95 -17.97
CA ALA A 124 -5.10 5.32 -18.82
C ALA A 124 -5.51 5.53 -20.29
N ASP A 125 -6.37 4.66 -20.81
CA ASP A 125 -7.03 4.80 -22.10
C ASP A 125 -8.39 5.49 -21.91
N LYS A 126 -8.55 6.71 -22.41
CA LYS A 126 -9.78 7.49 -22.25
C LYS A 126 -10.86 7.10 -23.27
N HIS A 127 -10.46 6.53 -24.40
CA HIS A 127 -11.36 6.22 -25.52
C HIS A 127 -11.64 4.71 -25.66
N ASN A 128 -10.90 3.89 -24.91
CA ASN A 128 -10.88 2.43 -24.96
C ASN A 128 -10.61 1.91 -26.39
N ASP A 129 -9.66 2.54 -27.10
CA ASP A 129 -9.21 2.15 -28.44
C ASP A 129 -7.88 1.38 -28.45
N GLY A 130 -7.20 1.30 -27.31
CA GLY A 130 -5.94 0.61 -27.09
C GLY A 130 -4.69 1.41 -27.48
N LEU A 131 -4.79 2.72 -27.70
CA LEU A 131 -3.70 3.55 -28.25
C LEU A 131 -3.37 4.75 -27.35
N TYR A 132 -2.19 5.35 -27.56
CA TYR A 132 -1.71 6.55 -26.84
C TYR A 132 -1.71 7.76 -27.79
N ASN A 133 -2.86 8.04 -28.40
CA ASN A 133 -2.96 8.86 -29.61
C ASN A 133 -3.83 10.12 -29.45
N VAL A 134 -4.68 10.24 -28.43
CA VAL A 134 -5.65 11.34 -28.28
C VAL A 134 -5.51 12.03 -26.91
N GLU A 135 -5.80 13.34 -26.90
CA GLU A 135 -5.75 14.14 -25.69
C GLU A 135 -6.58 13.54 -24.54
N GLY A 136 -5.88 13.22 -23.45
CA GLY A 136 -6.44 12.61 -22.25
C GLY A 136 -6.15 11.12 -22.08
N ASP A 137 -5.47 10.49 -23.04
CA ASP A 137 -4.81 9.21 -22.79
C ASP A 137 -3.50 9.46 -22.01
N PHE A 138 -3.18 8.59 -21.05
CA PHE A 138 -2.04 8.69 -20.15
C PHE A 138 -1.36 7.33 -20.01
N SER A 139 -0.03 7.28 -20.01
CA SER A 139 0.71 6.05 -19.66
C SER A 139 1.72 6.30 -18.56
N ALA A 140 1.76 5.39 -17.57
CA ALA A 140 2.76 5.36 -16.51
C ALA A 140 4.08 4.75 -16.96
N TYR A 141 4.11 4.11 -18.13
CA TYR A 141 5.27 3.43 -18.69
C TYR A 141 5.38 3.71 -20.20
N ILE A 142 6.03 4.82 -20.56
CA ILE A 142 6.20 5.27 -21.94
C ILE A 142 7.39 6.24 -22.09
N SER A 143 8.18 6.05 -23.15
CA SER A 143 9.24 6.98 -23.53
C SER A 143 8.70 8.03 -24.52
N ASP A 144 8.22 9.16 -23.98
CA ASP A 144 7.85 10.37 -24.73
C ASP A 144 8.65 11.59 -24.26
N ARG A 145 8.20 12.25 -23.17
CA ARG A 145 8.87 13.43 -22.59
C ARG A 145 9.59 13.14 -21.27
N GLY A 146 9.41 11.94 -20.72
CA GLY A 146 10.09 11.51 -19.50
C GLY A 146 11.60 11.49 -19.65
N VAL A 147 12.30 11.93 -18.60
CA VAL A 147 13.76 11.81 -18.48
C VAL A 147 14.09 10.66 -17.54
N VAL A 148 15.00 9.79 -17.97
CA VAL A 148 15.45 8.63 -17.18
C VAL A 148 16.13 9.10 -15.90
N GLY A 149 15.65 8.60 -14.76
CA GLY A 149 16.08 8.92 -13.41
C GLY A 149 15.22 9.95 -12.68
N GLU A 150 14.25 10.60 -13.35
CA GLU A 150 13.45 11.69 -12.75
C GLU A 150 12.06 11.24 -12.28
N HIS A 151 11.39 10.34 -13.01
CA HIS A 151 9.98 10.00 -12.79
C HIS A 151 9.83 8.51 -12.43
N ILE A 152 10.31 8.18 -11.24
CA ILE A 152 10.38 6.81 -10.72
C ILE A 152 9.07 6.46 -9.99
N ASN A 153 8.48 5.34 -10.38
CA ASN A 153 7.34 4.71 -9.74
C ASN A 153 7.83 3.55 -8.87
N HIS A 154 7.62 3.66 -7.56
CA HIS A 154 7.97 2.63 -6.59
C HIS A 154 6.80 1.66 -6.42
N VAL A 155 7.06 0.36 -6.54
CA VAL A 155 6.06 -0.71 -6.53
C VAL A 155 6.10 -1.46 -5.21
N PHE A 156 4.93 -1.60 -4.61
CA PHE A 156 4.71 -2.36 -3.39
C PHE A 156 3.59 -3.36 -3.61
N LYS A 157 3.57 -4.44 -2.84
CA LYS A 157 2.47 -5.42 -2.81
C LYS A 157 1.90 -5.55 -1.40
N THR A 158 0.65 -5.98 -1.30
CA THR A 158 -0.01 -6.30 -0.03
C THR A 158 0.80 -7.31 0.79
N VAL A 159 0.74 -7.18 2.11
CA VAL A 159 1.36 -8.12 3.05
C VAL A 159 0.30 -8.78 3.92
N ASP A 160 0.28 -10.11 3.91
CA ASP A 160 -0.41 -10.93 4.91
C ASP A 160 0.29 -10.80 6.27
N LEU A 161 0.02 -9.70 6.97
CA LEU A 161 0.44 -9.56 8.37
C LEU A 161 -0.36 -10.54 9.24
N PRO A 162 0.31 -11.40 10.04
CA PRO A 162 -0.38 -12.25 11.01
C PRO A 162 -1.25 -11.40 11.95
N GLU A 163 -2.48 -11.85 12.23
CA GLU A 163 -3.41 -11.11 13.08
C GLU A 163 -2.72 -10.60 14.36
N PRO A 164 -2.94 -9.33 14.77
CA PRO A 164 -2.26 -8.76 15.93
C PRO A 164 -2.42 -9.64 17.17
N SER A 165 -1.29 -10.08 17.73
CA SER A 165 -1.24 -10.94 18.92
C SER A 165 -1.96 -10.35 20.14
N THR A 166 -2.31 -9.06 20.09
CA THR A 166 -3.30 -8.36 20.92
C THR A 166 -4.59 -9.17 21.13
N LEU A 167 -5.12 -9.84 20.09
CA LEU A 167 -6.30 -10.72 20.20
C LEU A 167 -6.00 -11.93 21.09
N MET A 168 -4.87 -12.61 20.87
CA MET A 168 -4.44 -13.71 21.74
C MET A 168 -4.16 -13.26 23.19
N ILE A 169 -3.53 -12.10 23.38
CA ILE A 169 -3.27 -11.51 24.72
C ILE A 169 -4.60 -11.20 25.42
N PHE A 170 -5.58 -10.67 24.70
CA PHE A 170 -6.92 -10.38 25.24
C PHE A 170 -7.67 -11.67 25.62
N ILE A 171 -7.62 -12.70 24.76
CA ILE A 171 -8.17 -14.04 25.05
C ILE A 171 -7.47 -14.68 26.25
N LEU A 172 -6.14 -14.60 26.35
CA LEU A 172 -5.36 -15.08 27.49
C LEU A 172 -5.73 -14.36 28.79
N ALA A 173 -5.93 -13.03 28.74
CA ALA A 173 -6.37 -12.24 29.88
C ALA A 173 -7.79 -12.64 30.34
N LEU A 174 -8.73 -12.84 29.40
CA LEU A 174 -10.08 -13.34 29.67
C LEU A 174 -10.06 -14.76 30.25
N ALA A 175 -9.25 -15.67 29.70
CA ALA A 175 -9.09 -17.04 30.17
C ALA A 175 -8.51 -17.09 31.59
N GLY A 176 -7.47 -16.29 31.88
CA GLY A 176 -6.92 -16.15 33.23
C GLY A 176 -7.92 -15.59 34.24
N LEU A 177 -8.75 -14.62 33.82
CA LEU A 177 -9.82 -14.05 34.66
C LEU A 177 -10.95 -15.06 34.91
N ALA A 178 -11.29 -15.89 33.93
CA ALA A 178 -12.26 -16.98 34.06
C ALA A 178 -11.74 -18.09 34.99
N ALA A 179 -10.50 -18.55 34.81
CA ALA A 179 -9.85 -19.55 35.66
C ALA A 179 -9.85 -19.15 37.14
N ARG A 180 -9.70 -17.85 37.44
CA ARG A 180 -9.80 -17.31 38.81
C ARG A 180 -11.17 -17.51 39.46
N ARG A 181 -12.28 -17.60 38.71
CA ARG A 181 -13.61 -17.88 39.28
C ARG A 181 -13.77 -19.34 39.70
N PHE A 182 -13.13 -20.29 39.02
CA PHE A 182 -13.23 -21.71 39.33
C PHE A 182 -12.43 -22.15 40.57
N LYS A 183 -11.55 -21.29 41.11
CA LYS A 183 -10.79 -21.57 42.34
C LYS A 183 -11.45 -21.01 43.62
N LEU A 184 -12.77 -20.79 43.59
CA LEU A 184 -13.56 -20.20 44.68
C LEU A 184 -14.83 -21.00 45.05
N SER A 185 -14.97 -22.23 44.54
CA SER A 185 -15.91 -23.24 45.03
C SER A 185 -15.19 -24.29 45.86
#